data_AF-A0A0B8PHZ6-F1
#
_entry.id   AF-A0A0B8PHZ6-F1
#
_cell.length_a   1.000
_cell.length_b   1.000
_cell.length_c   1.000
_cell.angle_alpha   90.00
_cell.angle_beta   90.00
_cell.angle_gamma   90.00
#
_symmetry.space_group_name_H-M   'P 1'
#
loop_
_entity.id
_entity.type
_entity.pdbx_description
1 polymer ?
#
loop_
_entity_poly.entity_id
_entity_poly.type
_entity_poly.pdbx_seq_one_letter_code
_entity_poly.pdbx_strand_id
1 'polypeptide(L)'
;MSMESLIEEYDAVFLGVGTYKNIRAGLANEDAPGVYDALPFLISNTYNVMGLDSKEPLVSMEGKRVVVLGGGDTAMDCVRTSIRQNAKNVICAYRRDEKNMPGSRREVKNAREEGVDFQFNLQPLGVDVDSHGKVSGVKVVKTTLGEPDEAGRRRPVEVAGSEHVIPADAVIMAFGFQPHKMDWLAPHGVDLDDWGRIKAPAQQEFTFQTSNPKIFAGGDAVRGSDLVVTAIDEAARLPTVSLITYRYR
;
A
#
# COMPACT_ATOMS: atom_id res chain seq x y z
N MET A 1 -4.38 25.79 -8.26
CA MET A 1 -4.12 26.57 -7.04
C MET A 1 -2.77 26.14 -6.50
N SER A 2 -1.88 27.06 -6.13
CA SER A 2 -0.59 26.71 -5.53
C SER A 2 -0.74 26.55 -4.01
N MET A 3 0.19 25.84 -3.37
CA MET A 3 0.26 25.75 -1.92
C MET A 3 0.43 27.13 -1.26
N GLU A 4 1.21 28.01 -1.90
CA GLU A 4 1.41 29.39 -1.45
C GLU A 4 0.08 30.16 -1.42
N SER A 5 -0.72 30.09 -2.49
CA SER A 5 -2.04 30.75 -2.52
C SER A 5 -2.97 30.22 -1.42
N LEU A 6 -2.91 28.92 -1.10
CA LEU A 6 -3.70 28.33 -0.03
C LEU A 6 -3.30 28.89 1.35
N ILE A 7 -2.01 29.06 1.61
CA ILE A 7 -1.50 29.56 2.89
C ILE A 7 -1.82 31.06 3.07
N GLU A 8 -1.83 31.81 1.97
CA GLU A 8 -2.18 33.25 1.97
C GLU A 8 -3.68 33.47 2.16
N GLU A 9 -4.52 32.73 1.42
CA GLU A 9 -5.97 32.96 1.37
C GLU A 9 -6.70 32.42 2.62
N TYR A 10 -6.16 31.38 3.25
CA TYR A 10 -6.81 30.72 4.39
C TYR A 10 -6.08 30.99 5.71
N ASP A 11 -6.87 31.04 6.78
CA ASP A 11 -6.36 31.15 8.16
C ASP A 11 -5.49 29.91 8.50
N ALA A 12 -5.83 28.75 7.94
CA ALA A 12 -5.11 27.50 8.11
C ALA A 12 -5.40 26.50 6.99
N VAL A 13 -4.48 25.55 6.79
CA VAL A 13 -4.51 24.51 5.75
C VAL A 13 -4.33 23.14 6.39
N PHE A 14 -5.16 22.16 6.04
CA PHE A 14 -5.00 20.77 6.48
C PHE A 14 -4.50 19.87 5.34
N LEU A 15 -3.43 19.12 5.61
CA LEU A 15 -2.81 18.17 4.69
C LEU A 15 -3.26 16.74 5.00
N GLY A 16 -4.20 16.25 4.21
CA GLY A 16 -4.66 14.86 4.19
C GLY A 16 -4.16 14.09 2.96
N VAL A 17 -2.88 14.22 2.64
CA VAL A 17 -2.30 13.79 1.35
C VAL A 17 -1.92 12.30 1.27
N GLY A 18 -2.03 11.54 2.37
CA GLY A 18 -1.77 10.10 2.38
C GLY A 18 -0.33 9.69 2.00
N THR A 19 -0.16 8.43 1.57
CA THR A 19 1.12 7.89 1.07
C THR A 19 0.87 7.05 -0.18
N TYR A 20 1.67 7.29 -1.22
CA TYR A 20 1.50 6.65 -2.54
C TYR A 20 2.72 5.84 -2.99
N LYS A 21 3.84 5.87 -2.24
CA LYS A 21 5.06 5.18 -2.67
C LYS A 21 4.94 3.68 -2.38
N ASN A 22 4.83 2.90 -3.45
CA ASN A 22 4.83 1.43 -3.38
C ASN A 22 6.09 0.93 -2.67
N ILE A 23 5.94 -0.12 -1.86
CA ILE A 23 7.07 -0.88 -1.34
C ILE A 23 7.47 -1.92 -2.38
N ARG A 24 8.72 -1.86 -2.83
CA ARG A 24 9.37 -2.88 -3.67
C ARG A 24 10.34 -3.70 -2.83
N ALA A 25 10.56 -4.96 -3.23
CA ALA A 25 11.42 -5.89 -2.49
C ALA A 25 12.81 -6.02 -3.10
N GLY A 26 13.10 -5.33 -4.21
CA GLY A 26 14.39 -5.45 -4.90
C GLY A 26 14.55 -6.82 -5.55
N LEU A 27 13.45 -7.41 -6.03
CA LEU A 27 13.50 -8.75 -6.62
C LEU A 27 14.13 -8.68 -8.01
N ALA A 28 14.83 -9.75 -8.39
CA ALA A 28 15.27 -9.90 -9.77
C ALA A 28 14.07 -9.83 -10.72
N ASN A 29 14.19 -9.03 -11.78
CA ASN A 29 13.16 -8.81 -12.80
C ASN A 29 11.84 -8.21 -12.28
N GLU A 30 11.84 -7.45 -11.17
CA GLU A 30 10.62 -6.84 -10.62
C GLU A 30 9.97 -5.74 -11.50
N ASP A 31 10.65 -5.34 -12.58
CA ASP A 31 10.15 -4.40 -13.59
C ASP A 31 9.83 -5.06 -14.94
N ALA A 32 9.84 -6.40 -15.01
CA ALA A 32 9.55 -7.11 -16.24
C ALA A 32 8.11 -6.87 -16.73
N PRO A 33 7.86 -6.85 -18.06
CA PRO A 33 6.51 -6.80 -18.60
C PRO A 33 5.63 -7.91 -18.04
N GLY A 34 4.51 -7.53 -17.43
CA GLY A 34 3.62 -8.45 -16.70
C GLY A 34 3.74 -8.37 -15.18
N VAL A 35 4.70 -7.61 -14.65
CA VAL A 35 4.72 -7.21 -13.23
C VAL A 35 4.01 -5.87 -13.08
N TYR A 36 3.14 -5.76 -12.08
CA TYR A 36 2.31 -4.58 -11.82
C TYR A 36 2.40 -4.17 -10.36
N ASP A 37 2.43 -2.86 -10.09
CA ASP A 37 2.15 -2.34 -8.76
C ASP A 37 0.65 -2.40 -8.47
N ALA A 38 0.30 -2.74 -7.22
CA ALA A 38 -1.10 -2.85 -6.81
C ALA A 38 -1.88 -1.54 -6.99
N LEU A 39 -1.31 -0.38 -6.67
CA LEU A 39 -2.05 0.88 -6.69
C LEU A 39 -2.45 1.33 -8.10
N PRO A 40 -1.54 1.44 -9.10
CA PRO A 40 -1.94 1.72 -10.49
C PRO A 40 -2.95 0.70 -11.05
N PHE A 41 -2.77 -0.59 -10.71
CA PHE A 41 -3.70 -1.64 -11.10
C PHE A 41 -5.11 -1.41 -10.53
N LEU A 42 -5.24 -1.10 -9.24
CA LEU A 42 -6.52 -0.85 -8.60
C LEU A 42 -7.16 0.47 -9.09
N ILE A 43 -6.37 1.54 -9.23
CA ILE A 43 -6.86 2.84 -9.74
C ILE A 43 -7.48 2.66 -11.13
N SER A 44 -6.74 2.09 -12.08
CA SER A 44 -7.25 1.91 -13.45
C SER A 44 -8.51 1.06 -13.50
N ASN A 45 -8.60 0.02 -12.65
CA ASN A 45 -9.79 -0.82 -12.54
C ASN A 45 -10.99 -0.10 -11.95
N THR A 46 -10.81 0.66 -10.87
CA THR A 46 -11.89 1.46 -10.26
C THR A 46 -12.45 2.47 -11.26
N TYR A 47 -11.58 3.19 -11.96
CA TYR A 47 -12.01 4.16 -12.97
C TYR A 47 -12.76 3.50 -14.12
N ASN A 48 -12.27 2.37 -14.62
CA ASN A 48 -12.96 1.60 -15.66
C ASN A 48 -14.36 1.14 -15.21
N VAL A 49 -14.50 0.63 -13.98
CA VAL A 49 -15.81 0.23 -13.42
C VAL A 49 -16.75 1.44 -13.28
N MET A 50 -16.23 2.62 -12.95
CA MET A 50 -17.00 3.85 -12.83
C MET A 50 -17.30 4.54 -14.17
N GLY A 51 -16.74 4.05 -15.29
CA GLY A 51 -16.86 4.69 -16.59
C GLY A 51 -16.14 6.05 -16.67
N LEU A 52 -15.04 6.20 -15.92
CA LEU A 52 -14.23 7.42 -15.85
C LEU A 52 -12.88 7.23 -16.56
N ASP A 53 -12.33 8.34 -17.07
CA ASP A 53 -11.00 8.34 -17.69
C ASP A 53 -9.90 8.21 -16.64
N SER A 54 -9.07 7.18 -16.78
CA SER A 54 -7.89 6.94 -15.94
C SER A 54 -6.63 7.44 -16.65
N LYS A 55 -5.71 8.03 -15.87
CA LYS A 55 -4.33 8.28 -16.34
C LYS A 55 -3.50 6.99 -16.38
N GLU A 56 -3.84 6.03 -15.52
CA GLU A 56 -3.20 4.72 -15.48
C GLU A 56 -3.82 3.81 -16.55
N PRO A 57 -3.01 3.11 -17.36
CA PRO A 57 -3.52 2.22 -18.38
C PRO A 57 -4.27 1.03 -17.76
N LEU A 58 -5.42 0.68 -18.34
CA LEU A 58 -6.18 -0.48 -17.90
C LEU A 58 -5.39 -1.77 -18.17
N VAL A 59 -5.19 -2.56 -17.11
CA VAL A 59 -4.60 -3.88 -17.20
C VAL A 59 -5.69 -4.93 -17.02
N SER A 60 -5.91 -5.72 -18.06
CA SER A 60 -6.80 -6.88 -18.00
C SER A 60 -6.08 -8.11 -17.46
N MET A 61 -6.71 -8.83 -16.53
CA MET A 61 -6.29 -10.15 -16.04
C MET A 61 -6.99 -11.31 -16.74
N GLU A 62 -7.87 -11.05 -17.71
CA GLU A 62 -8.66 -12.07 -18.41
C GLU A 62 -7.79 -13.19 -18.98
N GLY A 63 -8.12 -14.43 -18.62
CA GLY A 63 -7.41 -15.63 -19.08
C GLY A 63 -5.98 -15.81 -18.56
N LYS A 64 -5.46 -14.90 -17.72
CA LYS A 64 -4.10 -14.96 -17.18
C LYS A 64 -4.01 -15.78 -15.89
N ARG A 65 -2.86 -16.43 -15.66
CA ARG A 65 -2.47 -16.95 -14.36
C ARG A 65 -1.89 -15.81 -13.52
N VAL A 66 -2.57 -15.41 -12.46
CA VAL A 66 -2.19 -14.23 -11.66
C VAL A 66 -1.59 -14.67 -10.33
N VAL A 67 -0.45 -14.09 -9.97
CA VAL A 67 0.15 -14.22 -8.64
C VAL A 67 0.18 -12.85 -7.97
N VAL A 68 -0.51 -12.69 -6.84
CA VAL A 68 -0.46 -11.49 -6.02
C VAL A 68 0.49 -11.75 -4.85
N LEU A 69 1.51 -10.90 -4.71
CA LEU A 69 2.53 -10.99 -3.68
C LEU A 69 2.17 -10.04 -2.53
N GLY A 70 1.64 -10.56 -1.43
CA GLY A 70 1.16 -9.77 -0.31
C GLY A 70 0.09 -10.48 0.51
N GLY A 71 -0.35 -9.83 1.60
CA GLY A 71 -1.40 -10.39 2.46
C GLY A 71 -2.24 -9.35 3.20
N GLY A 72 -2.10 -8.07 2.87
CA GLY A 72 -2.94 -7.00 3.42
C GLY A 72 -4.23 -6.81 2.65
N ASP A 73 -5.04 -5.81 3.03
CA ASP A 73 -6.30 -5.51 2.36
C ASP A 73 -6.09 -5.17 0.87
N THR A 74 -5.02 -4.43 0.53
CA THR A 74 -4.64 -4.18 -0.86
C THR A 74 -4.44 -5.47 -1.66
N ALA A 75 -3.84 -6.51 -1.06
CA ALA A 75 -3.69 -7.80 -1.72
C ALA A 75 -5.06 -8.48 -1.92
N MET A 76 -5.98 -8.36 -0.96
CA MET A 76 -7.35 -8.89 -1.07
C MET A 76 -8.13 -8.22 -2.20
N ASP A 77 -7.98 -6.91 -2.35
CA ASP A 77 -8.59 -6.15 -3.45
C ASP A 77 -8.01 -6.58 -4.80
N CYS A 78 -6.68 -6.77 -4.89
CA CYS A 78 -6.04 -7.22 -6.11
C CYS A 78 -6.50 -8.62 -6.53
N VAL A 79 -6.56 -9.59 -5.61
CA VAL A 79 -6.95 -10.97 -5.95
C VAL A 79 -8.41 -11.04 -6.40
N ARG A 80 -9.33 -10.35 -5.70
CA ARG A 80 -10.75 -10.36 -6.04
C ARG A 80 -11.05 -9.59 -7.32
N THR A 81 -10.34 -8.48 -7.56
CA THR A 81 -10.41 -7.76 -8.84
C THR A 81 -9.96 -8.68 -9.99
N SER A 82 -8.86 -9.42 -9.81
CA SER A 82 -8.35 -10.35 -10.81
C SER A 82 -9.34 -11.49 -11.11
N ILE A 83 -9.97 -12.07 -10.07
CA ILE A 83 -11.03 -13.07 -10.24
C ILE A 83 -12.20 -12.50 -11.06
N ARG A 84 -12.69 -11.30 -10.72
CA ARG A 84 -13.82 -10.66 -11.41
C ARG A 84 -13.52 -10.23 -12.84
N GLN A 85 -12.25 -10.08 -13.19
CA GLN A 85 -11.79 -9.90 -14.57
C GLN A 85 -11.64 -11.23 -15.34
N ASN A 86 -12.14 -12.35 -14.80
CA ASN A 86 -12.04 -13.68 -15.41
C ASN A 86 -10.60 -14.16 -15.62
N ALA A 87 -9.72 -13.90 -14.64
CA ALA A 87 -8.42 -14.54 -14.59
C ALA A 87 -8.57 -16.08 -14.58
N LYS A 88 -7.63 -16.77 -15.24
CA LYS A 88 -7.65 -18.24 -15.34
C LYS A 88 -7.50 -18.91 -13.98
N ASN A 89 -6.61 -18.36 -13.15
CA ASN A 89 -6.49 -18.66 -11.72
C ASN A 89 -5.79 -17.50 -11.02
N VAL A 90 -6.03 -17.37 -9.73
CA VAL A 90 -5.43 -16.31 -8.90
C VAL A 90 -4.84 -16.93 -7.65
N ILE A 91 -3.54 -16.73 -7.45
CA ILE A 91 -2.80 -17.16 -6.28
C ILE A 91 -2.46 -15.93 -5.42
N CYS A 92 -2.76 -16.00 -4.14
CA CYS A 92 -2.28 -15.09 -3.12
C CYS A 92 -1.08 -15.72 -2.42
N ALA A 93 0.14 -15.25 -2.72
CA ALA A 93 1.35 -15.76 -2.09
C ALA A 93 1.76 -14.84 -0.93
N TYR A 94 1.81 -15.40 0.28
CA TYR A 94 2.12 -14.67 1.50
C TYR A 94 3.23 -15.34 2.30
N ARG A 95 4.21 -14.54 2.74
CA ARG A 95 5.43 -15.01 3.42
C ARG A 95 5.24 -15.47 4.87
N ARG A 96 4.03 -15.42 5.43
CA ARG A 96 3.72 -15.93 6.77
C ARG A 96 2.51 -16.86 6.71
N ASP A 97 2.15 -17.43 7.85
CA ASP A 97 0.94 -18.23 7.97
C ASP A 97 -0.34 -17.37 7.90
N GLU A 98 -1.49 -18.04 7.77
CA GLU A 98 -2.81 -17.41 7.70
C GLU A 98 -3.15 -16.60 8.97
N LYS A 99 -2.73 -17.07 10.14
CA LYS A 99 -3.03 -16.42 11.43
C LYS A 99 -2.37 -15.05 11.53
N ASN A 100 -1.21 -14.88 10.89
CA ASN A 100 -0.42 -13.66 10.85
C ASN A 100 -0.66 -12.84 9.56
N MET A 101 -1.69 -13.16 8.78
CA MET A 101 -2.09 -12.36 7.61
C MET A 101 -2.72 -11.04 8.07
N PRO A 102 -2.24 -9.88 7.59
CA PRO A 102 -2.72 -8.58 8.07
C PRO A 102 -4.09 -8.18 7.50
N GLY A 103 -4.47 -8.73 6.34
CA GLY A 103 -5.77 -8.45 5.72
C GLY A 103 -6.94 -8.88 6.61
N SER A 104 -8.06 -8.18 6.48
CA SER A 104 -9.29 -8.49 7.21
C SER A 104 -9.69 -9.95 7.03
N ARG A 105 -9.91 -10.67 8.14
CA ARG A 105 -10.36 -12.09 8.12
C ARG A 105 -11.61 -12.30 7.28
N ARG A 106 -12.50 -11.30 7.25
CA ARG A 106 -13.70 -11.33 6.41
C ARG A 106 -13.35 -11.27 4.93
N GLU A 107 -12.44 -10.39 4.53
CA GLU A 107 -12.03 -10.26 3.14
C GLU A 107 -11.23 -11.47 2.66
N VAL A 108 -10.37 -12.05 3.52
CA VAL A 108 -9.67 -13.32 3.24
C VAL A 108 -10.67 -14.45 3.00
N LYS A 109 -11.70 -14.56 3.86
CA LYS A 109 -12.78 -15.56 3.70
C LYS A 109 -13.53 -15.35 2.37
N ASN A 110 -13.95 -14.12 2.07
CA ASN A 110 -14.68 -13.81 0.84
C ASN A 110 -13.83 -14.12 -0.40
N ALA A 111 -12.55 -13.75 -0.40
CA ALA A 111 -11.62 -14.05 -1.49
C ALA A 111 -11.47 -15.56 -1.72
N ARG A 112 -11.41 -16.35 -0.64
CA ARG A 112 -11.37 -17.81 -0.73
C ARG A 112 -12.65 -18.39 -1.30
N GLU A 113 -13.81 -17.89 -0.89
CA GLU A 113 -15.11 -18.29 -1.44
C GLU A 113 -15.27 -17.92 -2.92
N GLU A 114 -14.63 -16.84 -3.37
CA GLU A 114 -14.55 -16.43 -4.78
C GLU A 114 -13.55 -17.27 -5.61
N GLY A 115 -12.78 -18.18 -4.98
CA GLY A 115 -11.89 -19.12 -5.66
C GLY A 115 -10.41 -18.73 -5.69
N VAL A 116 -9.96 -17.79 -4.85
CA VAL A 116 -8.54 -17.47 -4.69
C VAL A 116 -7.79 -18.62 -4.01
N ASP A 117 -6.68 -19.05 -4.61
CA ASP A 117 -5.75 -20.02 -4.02
C ASP A 117 -4.76 -19.29 -3.09
N PHE A 118 -4.85 -19.57 -1.79
CA PHE A 118 -3.97 -18.97 -0.80
C PHE A 118 -2.76 -19.86 -0.53
N GLN A 119 -1.58 -19.36 -0.86
CA GLN A 119 -0.32 -20.04 -0.59
C GLN A 119 0.48 -19.30 0.48
N PHE A 120 0.41 -19.84 1.69
CA PHE A 120 1.07 -19.29 2.87
C PHE A 120 2.50 -19.77 3.02
N ASN A 121 3.25 -19.06 3.85
CA ASN A 121 4.66 -19.32 4.12
C ASN A 121 5.52 -19.36 2.84
N LEU A 122 5.21 -18.52 1.86
CA LEU A 122 6.00 -18.40 0.63
C LEU A 122 6.58 -16.99 0.50
N GLN A 123 7.91 -16.91 0.44
CA GLN A 123 8.63 -15.67 0.21
C GLN A 123 9.11 -15.62 -1.25
N PRO A 124 8.81 -14.56 -2.00
CA PRO A 124 9.34 -14.38 -3.34
C PRO A 124 10.84 -14.07 -3.29
N LEU A 125 11.60 -14.71 -4.17
CA LEU A 125 13.03 -14.51 -4.38
C LEU A 125 13.33 -13.75 -5.69
N GLY A 126 12.43 -13.84 -6.67
CA GLY A 126 12.62 -13.28 -8.00
C GLY A 126 11.43 -13.54 -8.91
N VAL A 127 11.36 -12.79 -10.00
CA VAL A 127 10.41 -13.01 -11.09
C VAL A 127 11.13 -13.74 -12.22
N ASP A 128 10.59 -14.86 -12.64
CA ASP A 128 11.08 -15.59 -13.81
C ASP A 128 10.48 -14.98 -15.07
N VAL A 129 11.30 -14.90 -16.11
CA VAL A 129 10.93 -14.33 -17.41
C VAL A 129 11.12 -15.34 -18.53
N ASP A 130 10.32 -15.22 -19.59
CA ASP A 130 10.45 -16.00 -20.82
C ASP A 130 11.58 -15.47 -21.73
N SER A 131 11.74 -16.06 -22.92
CA SER A 131 12.73 -15.65 -23.92
C SER A 131 12.54 -14.23 -24.46
N HIS A 132 11.37 -13.63 -24.24
CA HIS A 132 11.05 -12.25 -24.61
C HIS A 132 11.15 -11.28 -23.43
N GLY A 133 11.60 -11.75 -22.26
CA GLY A 133 11.73 -10.94 -21.05
C GLY A 133 10.40 -10.68 -20.34
N LYS A 134 9.31 -11.34 -20.73
CA LYS A 134 8.00 -11.20 -20.09
C LYS A 134 7.87 -12.19 -18.93
N VAL A 135 7.13 -11.83 -17.88
CA VAL A 135 6.81 -12.72 -16.76
C VAL A 135 6.34 -14.10 -17.23
N SER A 136 6.96 -15.14 -16.66
CA SER A 136 6.57 -16.55 -16.83
C SER A 136 6.31 -17.26 -15.49
N GLY A 137 6.77 -16.68 -14.38
CA GLY A 137 6.54 -17.20 -13.04
C GLY A 137 7.17 -16.35 -11.94
N VAL A 138 7.00 -16.79 -10.69
CA VAL A 138 7.65 -16.22 -9.51
C VAL A 138 8.43 -17.32 -8.83
N LYS A 139 9.74 -17.12 -8.68
CA LYS A 139 10.58 -17.98 -7.85
C LYS A 139 10.30 -17.67 -6.38
N VAL A 140 9.94 -18.69 -5.62
CA VAL A 140 9.59 -18.59 -4.20
C VAL A 140 10.39 -19.59 -3.38
N VAL A 141 10.50 -19.32 -2.09
CA VAL A 141 11.04 -20.25 -1.08
C VAL A 141 10.03 -20.42 0.04
N LYS A 142 9.94 -21.63 0.61
CA LYS A 142 9.13 -21.84 1.81
C LYS A 142 9.77 -21.12 2.99
N THR A 143 8.93 -20.69 3.91
CA THR A 143 9.33 -20.03 5.14
C THR A 143 8.74 -20.75 6.34
N THR A 144 9.34 -20.53 7.50
CA THR A 144 8.76 -20.88 8.79
C THR A 144 8.76 -19.65 9.66
N LEU A 145 7.87 -19.61 10.66
CA LEU A 145 7.84 -18.51 11.59
C LEU A 145 8.94 -18.69 12.64
N GLY A 146 9.89 -17.76 12.66
CA GLY A 146 10.86 -17.62 13.73
C GLY A 146 10.26 -16.90 14.95
N GLU A 147 11.15 -16.37 15.78
CA GLU A 147 10.76 -15.62 16.98
C GLU A 147 10.00 -14.33 16.64
N PRO A 148 9.07 -13.90 17.52
CA PRO A 148 8.40 -12.61 17.39
C PRO A 148 9.39 -11.44 17.52
N ASP A 149 9.20 -10.40 16.72
CA ASP A 149 9.89 -9.12 16.88
C ASP A 149 9.27 -8.27 18.01
N GLU A 150 9.82 -7.07 18.25
CA GLU A 150 9.34 -6.12 19.28
C GLU A 150 7.87 -5.69 19.08
N ALA A 151 7.34 -5.81 17.86
CA ALA A 151 5.94 -5.56 17.54
C ALA A 151 5.07 -6.84 17.65
N GLY A 152 5.62 -7.93 18.19
CA GLY A 152 4.98 -9.23 18.31
C GLY A 152 4.89 -10.00 16.98
N ARG A 153 5.45 -9.48 15.89
CA ARG A 153 5.34 -10.09 14.56
C ARG A 153 6.45 -11.10 14.36
N ARG A 154 6.07 -12.35 14.06
CA ARG A 154 7.04 -13.40 13.78
C ARG A 154 7.75 -13.16 12.45
N ARG A 155 9.08 -13.20 12.48
CA ARG A 155 9.90 -13.04 11.27
C ARG A 155 9.88 -14.35 10.48
N PRO A 156 9.63 -14.30 9.15
CA PRO A 156 9.76 -15.48 8.32
C PRO A 156 11.24 -15.84 8.18
N VAL A 157 11.55 -17.13 8.32
CA VAL A 157 12.88 -17.71 8.12
C VAL A 157 12.81 -18.68 6.95
N GLU A 158 13.68 -18.50 5.97
CA GLU A 158 13.71 -19.34 4.76
C GLU A 158 14.07 -20.79 5.10
N VAL A 159 13.40 -21.72 4.42
CA VAL A 159 13.70 -23.15 4.47
C VAL A 159 14.56 -23.48 3.25
N ALA A 160 15.86 -23.65 3.46
CA ALA A 160 16.80 -23.95 2.37
C ALA A 160 16.41 -25.21 1.59
N GLY A 161 16.56 -25.19 0.27
CA GLY A 161 16.24 -26.32 -0.61
C GLY A 161 14.75 -26.49 -0.91
N SER A 162 13.92 -25.51 -0.51
CA SER A 162 12.47 -25.51 -0.78
C SER A 162 12.07 -24.60 -1.94
N GLU A 163 13.05 -24.09 -2.68
CA GLU A 163 12.85 -23.16 -3.78
C GLU A 163 12.10 -23.83 -4.92
N HIS A 164 11.09 -23.15 -5.45
CA HIS A 164 10.33 -23.60 -6.60
C HIS A 164 9.70 -22.40 -7.31
N VAL A 165 9.13 -22.64 -8.49
CA VAL A 165 8.52 -21.59 -9.33
C VAL A 165 7.01 -21.76 -9.32
N ILE A 166 6.29 -20.67 -9.04
CA ILE A 166 4.85 -20.57 -9.25
C ILE A 166 4.64 -19.99 -10.66
N PRO A 167 4.04 -20.74 -11.61
CA PRO A 167 3.81 -20.23 -12.96
C PRO A 167 2.83 -19.06 -12.96
N ALA A 168 3.17 -17.98 -13.67
CA ALA A 168 2.39 -16.75 -13.69
C ALA A 168 2.51 -16.07 -15.06
N ASP A 169 1.42 -15.46 -15.53
CA ASP A 169 1.41 -14.57 -16.70
C ASP A 169 1.31 -13.09 -16.28
N ALA A 170 0.91 -12.86 -15.02
CA ALA A 170 0.86 -11.56 -14.38
C ALA A 170 1.23 -11.67 -12.89
N VAL A 171 2.03 -10.74 -12.40
CA VAL A 171 2.43 -10.63 -11.00
C VAL A 171 2.02 -9.27 -10.46
N ILE A 172 1.32 -9.23 -9.33
CA ILE A 172 0.91 -7.97 -8.70
C ILE A 172 1.64 -7.81 -7.37
N MET A 173 2.41 -6.74 -7.24
CA MET A 173 3.19 -6.39 -6.06
C MET A 173 2.30 -5.64 -5.06
N ALA A 174 1.96 -6.27 -3.94
CA ALA A 174 1.06 -5.76 -2.91
C ALA A 174 1.70 -5.78 -1.52
N PHE A 175 2.94 -5.26 -1.42
CA PHE A 175 3.71 -5.20 -0.15
C PHE A 175 3.35 -4.01 0.75
N GLY A 176 2.40 -3.18 0.32
CA GLY A 176 1.98 -1.98 1.03
C GLY A 176 2.70 -0.73 0.52
N PHE A 177 2.53 0.36 1.27
CA PHE A 177 3.03 1.68 0.92
C PHE A 177 3.89 2.22 2.05
N GLN A 178 4.85 3.06 1.67
CA GLN A 178 5.70 3.76 2.60
C GLN A 178 5.53 5.28 2.41
N PRO A 179 5.66 6.05 3.50
CA PRO A 179 5.84 7.49 3.39
C PRO A 179 6.99 7.85 2.46
N HIS A 180 6.88 9.01 1.84
CA HIS A 180 7.89 9.53 0.92
C HIS A 180 8.03 11.02 1.15
N LYS A 181 9.24 11.52 0.91
CA LYS A 181 9.50 12.94 1.00
C LYS A 181 8.62 13.69 0.01
N MET A 182 7.94 14.69 0.52
CA MET A 182 7.12 15.61 -0.25
C MET A 182 7.89 16.92 -0.34
N ASP A 183 8.87 16.97 -1.25
CA ASP A 183 9.84 18.09 -1.31
C ASP A 183 9.16 19.44 -1.54
N TRP A 184 7.95 19.45 -2.11
CA TRP A 184 7.11 20.64 -2.28
C TRP A 184 6.67 21.27 -0.94
N LEU A 185 6.77 20.56 0.18
CA LEU A 185 6.46 21.08 1.51
C LEU A 185 7.61 21.87 2.14
N ALA A 186 8.85 21.59 1.74
CA ALA A 186 10.03 22.21 2.34
C ALA A 186 10.08 23.75 2.17
N PRO A 187 9.74 24.34 1.00
CA PRO A 187 9.65 25.80 0.86
C PRO A 187 8.62 26.46 1.77
N HIS A 188 7.66 25.69 2.29
CA HIS A 188 6.60 26.18 3.16
C HIS A 188 6.87 25.90 4.64
N GLY A 189 8.11 25.57 5.01
CA GLY A 189 8.51 25.42 6.42
C GLY A 189 7.87 24.23 7.14
N VAL A 190 7.60 23.14 6.43
CA VAL A 190 7.05 21.90 6.99
C VAL A 190 8.15 20.85 7.11
N ASP A 191 8.46 20.46 8.33
CA ASP A 191 9.48 19.47 8.65
C ASP A 191 8.98 18.05 8.42
N LEU A 192 9.86 17.21 7.88
CA LEU A 192 9.64 15.78 7.73
C LEU A 192 10.54 15.00 8.70
N ASP A 193 10.14 13.77 9.02
CA ASP A 193 11.02 12.81 9.69
C ASP A 193 11.97 12.10 8.70
N ASP A 194 12.86 11.27 9.23
CA ASP A 194 13.86 10.55 8.43
C ASP A 194 13.22 9.56 7.44
N TRP A 195 11.95 9.22 7.65
CA TRP A 195 11.17 8.33 6.80
C TRP A 195 10.27 9.10 5.81
N GLY A 196 10.34 10.43 5.80
CA GLY A 196 9.58 11.30 4.91
C GLY A 196 8.13 11.55 5.35
N ARG A 197 7.76 11.23 6.60
CA ARG A 197 6.46 11.58 7.17
C ARG A 197 6.43 13.04 7.59
N ILE A 198 5.27 13.66 7.49
CA ILE A 198 5.06 15.02 8.01
C ILE A 198 5.12 14.97 9.54
N LYS A 199 5.97 15.80 10.14
CA LYS A 199 6.01 15.95 11.61
C LYS A 199 4.83 16.80 12.05
N ALA A 200 3.81 16.14 12.58
CA ALA A 200 2.60 16.75 13.12
C ALA A 200 2.18 16.03 14.41
N PRO A 201 2.81 16.33 15.57
CA PRO A 201 2.53 15.61 16.80
C PRO A 201 1.09 15.84 17.29
N ALA A 202 0.49 14.80 17.86
CA ALA A 202 -0.84 14.90 18.46
C ALA A 202 -0.80 15.55 19.85
N GLN A 203 0.28 15.37 20.60
CA GLN A 203 0.44 15.90 21.96
C GLN A 203 1.21 17.23 21.96
N GLN A 204 0.54 18.31 21.59
CA GLN A 204 1.07 19.69 21.63
C GLN A 204 -0.07 20.70 21.83
N GLU A 205 0.25 22.01 21.90
CA GLU A 205 -0.77 23.07 22.09
C GLU A 205 -1.84 23.04 20.99
N PHE A 206 -1.42 22.92 19.73
CA PHE A 206 -2.31 22.76 18.57
C PHE A 206 -2.15 21.36 17.98
N THR A 207 -3.07 20.45 18.29
CA THR A 207 -3.06 19.06 17.82
C THR A 207 -2.81 18.99 16.32
N PHE A 208 -1.84 18.17 15.90
CA PHE A 208 -1.49 17.95 14.48
C PHE A 208 -0.99 19.18 13.70
N GLN A 209 -0.61 20.25 14.39
CA GLN A 209 0.10 21.36 13.77
C GLN A 209 1.51 20.90 13.32
N THR A 210 1.92 21.33 12.14
CA THR A 210 3.27 21.11 11.62
C THR A 210 4.25 22.17 12.16
N SER A 211 5.51 22.14 11.73
CA SER A 211 6.45 23.24 12.00
C SER A 211 6.03 24.58 11.38
N ASN A 212 5.13 24.58 10.38
CA ASN A 212 4.47 25.79 9.92
C ASN A 212 3.18 26.03 10.72
N PRO A 213 3.02 27.18 11.41
CA PRO A 213 1.87 27.46 12.26
C PRO A 213 0.50 27.42 11.56
N LYS A 214 0.45 27.70 10.25
CA LYS A 214 -0.77 27.67 9.45
C LYS A 214 -1.11 26.29 8.90
N ILE A 215 -0.20 25.32 8.98
CA ILE A 215 -0.37 24.03 8.33
C ILE A 215 -0.54 22.93 9.38
N PHE A 216 -1.59 22.14 9.22
CA PHE A 216 -1.91 20.96 9.99
C PHE A 216 -1.83 19.73 9.08
N ALA A 217 -1.55 18.56 9.63
CA ALA A 217 -1.47 17.34 8.82
C ALA A 217 -1.94 16.10 9.59
N GLY A 218 -2.53 15.13 8.90
CA GLY A 218 -3.02 13.90 9.52
C GLY A 218 -3.18 12.78 8.51
N GLY A 219 -3.60 11.63 9.00
CA GLY A 219 -3.69 10.40 8.24
C GLY A 219 -2.33 9.80 7.92
N ASP A 220 -2.27 9.04 6.84
CA ASP A 220 -1.10 8.22 6.53
C ASP A 220 0.17 9.04 6.23
N ALA A 221 0.03 10.31 5.85
CA ALA A 221 1.15 11.22 5.62
C ALA A 221 1.95 11.52 6.91
N VAL A 222 1.33 11.37 8.08
CA VAL A 222 1.94 11.60 9.40
C VAL A 222 2.31 10.27 10.07
N ARG A 223 1.42 9.28 10.01
CA ARG A 223 1.55 8.02 10.77
C ARG A 223 2.11 6.85 9.94
N GLY A 224 2.01 6.90 8.61
CA GLY A 224 2.21 5.77 7.70
C GLY A 224 0.90 5.04 7.36
N SER A 225 0.91 4.07 6.45
CA SER A 225 -0.32 3.40 6.00
C SER A 225 -1.04 2.61 7.10
N ASP A 226 -2.35 2.81 7.25
CA ASP A 226 -3.24 2.12 8.19
C ASP A 226 -4.71 2.24 7.72
N LEU A 227 -5.65 1.88 8.60
CA LEU A 227 -7.08 1.90 8.33
C LEU A 227 -7.65 3.31 8.16
N VAL A 228 -8.65 3.42 7.28
CA VAL A 228 -9.42 4.64 7.02
C VAL A 228 -10.03 5.23 8.29
N VAL A 229 -10.48 4.39 9.23
CA VAL A 229 -11.08 4.86 10.49
C VAL A 229 -10.08 5.64 11.35
N THR A 230 -8.80 5.26 11.33
CA THR A 230 -7.74 5.98 12.05
C THR A 230 -7.55 7.36 11.43
N ALA A 231 -7.54 7.46 10.10
CA ALA A 231 -7.43 8.75 9.40
C ALA A 231 -8.64 9.65 9.69
N ILE A 232 -9.86 9.10 9.77
CA ILE A 232 -11.06 9.85 10.14
C ILE A 232 -10.99 10.33 11.60
N ASP A 233 -10.55 9.47 12.53
CA ASP A 233 -10.38 9.84 13.94
C ASP A 233 -9.33 10.94 14.10
N GLU A 234 -8.18 10.85 13.42
CA GLU A 234 -7.18 11.93 13.40
C GLU A 234 -7.76 13.23 12.83
N ALA A 235 -8.53 13.14 11.73
CA ALA A 235 -9.22 14.29 11.16
C ALA A 235 -10.28 14.88 12.12
N ALA A 236 -10.98 14.05 12.88
CA ALA A 236 -11.96 14.48 13.87
C ALA A 236 -11.30 15.09 15.13
N ARG A 237 -10.09 14.62 15.48
CA ARG A 237 -9.25 15.12 16.58
C ARG A 237 -8.44 16.37 16.24
N LEU A 238 -8.55 16.88 15.02
CA LEU A 238 -8.12 18.23 14.69
C LEU A 238 -8.98 19.34 15.33
N PRO A 239 -10.10 19.03 16.01
CA PRO A 239 -11.35 19.74 15.80
C PRO A 239 -11.12 21.23 15.87
N THR A 240 -11.80 21.97 15.00
CA THR A 240 -12.61 23.14 15.38
C THR A 240 -11.90 23.99 16.44
N VAL A 241 -11.80 23.66 17.73
CA VAL A 241 -10.85 24.23 18.71
C VAL A 241 -9.44 24.56 18.20
N SER A 242 -8.63 23.71 17.55
CA SER A 242 -7.27 24.14 17.16
C SER A 242 -7.30 25.22 16.07
N LEU A 243 -8.13 25.05 15.03
CA LEU A 243 -8.28 26.01 13.92
C LEU A 243 -9.07 27.27 14.32
N ILE A 244 -10.08 27.12 15.18
CA ILE A 244 -10.92 28.19 15.76
C ILE A 244 -10.11 28.94 16.80
N THR A 245 -9.49 28.27 17.78
CA THR A 245 -8.62 28.91 18.77
C THR A 245 -7.42 29.58 18.10
N TYR A 246 -6.86 29.00 17.04
CA TYR A 246 -5.87 29.67 16.19
C TYR A 246 -6.45 30.96 15.58
N ARG A 247 -7.67 30.92 15.02
CA ARG A 247 -8.33 32.10 14.42
C ARG A 247 -8.70 33.21 15.43
N TYR A 248 -8.92 32.86 16.70
CA TYR A 248 -9.33 33.80 17.75
C TYR A 248 -8.18 34.22 18.70
N ARG A 249 -6.92 33.98 18.31
CA ARG A 249 -5.72 34.54 18.95
C ARG A 249 -4.96 35.42 17.96
#